data_AF-A0A971CHE5-F1
#
_entry.id   AF-A0A971CHE5-F1
#
_cell.length_a   1.000
_cell.length_b   1.000
_cell.length_c   1.000
_cell.angle_alpha   90.00
_cell.angle_beta   90.00
_cell.angle_gamma   90.00
#
_symmetry.space_group_name_H-M   'P 1'
#
loop_
_entity.id
_entity.type
_entity.pdbx_description
1 polymer ?
#
loop_
_entity_poly.entity_id
_entity_poly.type
_entity_poly.pdbx_seq_one_letter_code
_entity_poly.pdbx_strand_id
1 'polypeptide(L)'
;MDNKYFEGAGNIRISEDVLCTIVSVAAMEVEGVHAMAQRSGADIKGLITPKKTAGKGVRIELDSGQVRVDLTIVVGMGVKIPDVVARLQANVKQAIESMTGMTVAGVDVYVQGMDTSKLSGKPPAVQEEEEPPKE
;
A
#
# COMPACT_ATOMS: atom_id res chain seq x y z
N MET A 1 -29.38 23.22 -13.32
CA MET A 1 -28.90 22.17 -12.40
C MET A 1 -27.43 22.42 -12.21
N ASP A 2 -27.21 23.39 -11.36
CA ASP A 2 -26.00 24.15 -11.20
C ASP A 2 -25.34 23.56 -9.96
N ASN A 3 -24.23 22.85 -10.15
CA ASN A 3 -23.36 22.54 -9.04
C ASN A 3 -21.95 23.01 -9.40
N LYS A 4 -21.82 24.34 -9.45
CA LYS A 4 -20.55 25.06 -9.33
C LYS A 4 -20.27 25.27 -7.84
N TYR A 5 -19.41 24.43 -7.29
CA TYR A 5 -18.62 24.69 -6.08
C TYR A 5 -17.23 24.10 -6.41
N PHE A 6 -16.08 24.76 -6.22
CA PHE A 6 -15.71 25.69 -5.15
C PHE A 6 -14.67 26.70 -5.67
N GLU A 7 -14.99 27.99 -5.62
CA GLU A 7 -13.99 29.06 -5.50
C GLU A 7 -13.88 29.45 -4.03
N GLY A 8 -12.82 28.98 -3.40
CA GLY A 8 -12.36 29.35 -2.07
C GLY A 8 -10.94 28.84 -1.96
N ALA A 9 -9.96 29.76 -1.93
CA ALA A 9 -8.54 29.47 -1.98
C ALA A 9 -8.02 28.77 -0.70
N GLY A 10 -8.42 27.50 -0.51
CA GLY A 10 -7.75 26.54 0.34
C GLY A 10 -7.00 25.58 -0.57
N ASN A 11 -5.67 25.67 -0.60
CA ASN A 11 -4.85 24.73 -1.35
C ASN A 11 -4.86 23.39 -0.60
N ILE A 12 -5.85 22.52 -0.88
CA ILE A 12 -5.94 21.19 -0.28
C ILE A 12 -4.79 20.37 -0.85
N ARG A 13 -3.72 20.24 -0.05
CA ARG A 13 -2.55 19.42 -0.37
C ARG A 13 -2.68 18.09 0.36
N ILE A 14 -2.95 17.03 -0.39
CA ILE A 14 -2.96 15.67 0.11
C ILE A 14 -1.52 15.18 0.12
N SER A 15 -1.04 14.77 1.30
CA SER A 15 0.31 14.23 1.44
C SER A 15 0.41 12.81 0.89
N GLU A 16 1.57 12.47 0.33
CA GLU A 16 1.88 11.11 -0.14
C GLU A 16 1.72 10.06 0.97
N ASP A 17 2.07 10.38 2.21
CA ASP A 17 1.87 9.50 3.37
C ASP A 17 0.41 9.08 3.59
N VAL A 18 -0.53 9.99 3.33
CA VAL A 18 -1.97 9.70 3.48
C VAL A 18 -2.41 8.73 2.39
N LEU A 19 -1.99 8.98 1.15
CA LEU A 19 -2.25 8.06 0.03
C LEU A 19 -1.63 6.69 0.28
N CYS A 20 -0.40 6.64 0.80
CA CYS A 20 0.26 5.38 1.15
C CYS A 20 -0.53 4.59 2.19
N THR A 21 -1.11 5.28 3.18
CA THR A 21 -1.97 4.66 4.19
C THR A 21 -3.25 4.10 3.58
N ILE A 22 -3.94 4.87 2.73
CA ILE A 22 -5.17 4.44 2.04
C ILE A 22 -4.88 3.20 1.20
N VAL A 23 -3.84 3.26 0.38
CA VAL A 23 -3.42 2.15 -0.48
C VAL A 23 -3.05 0.92 0.35
N SER A 24 -2.32 1.11 1.45
CA SER A 24 -1.91 0.01 2.32
C SER A 24 -3.12 -0.72 2.92
N VAL A 25 -4.11 0.03 3.39
CA VAL A 25 -5.34 -0.54 3.96
C VAL A 25 -6.13 -1.26 2.87
N ALA A 26 -6.39 -0.58 1.75
CA ALA A 26 -7.12 -1.16 0.63
C ALA A 26 -6.45 -2.41 0.06
N ALA A 27 -5.12 -2.47 0.06
CA ALA A 27 -4.40 -3.65 -0.40
C ALA A 27 -4.55 -4.85 0.54
N MET A 28 -4.56 -4.63 1.86
CA MET A 28 -4.73 -5.68 2.86
C MET A 28 -6.16 -6.21 2.96
N GLU A 29 -7.16 -5.45 2.52
CA GLU A 29 -8.56 -5.89 2.47
C GLU A 29 -8.83 -6.92 1.37
N VAL A 30 -7.95 -7.03 0.37
CA VAL A 30 -8.16 -7.95 -0.75
C VAL A 30 -7.78 -9.36 -0.35
N GLU A 31 -8.77 -10.26 -0.40
CA GLU A 31 -8.58 -11.69 -0.15
C GLU A 31 -7.51 -12.27 -1.09
N GLY A 32 -6.52 -12.93 -0.50
CA GLY A 32 -5.38 -13.50 -1.22
C GLY A 32 -4.11 -12.66 -1.16
N VAL A 33 -4.15 -11.42 -0.68
CA VAL A 33 -2.97 -10.64 -0.31
C VAL A 33 -2.56 -11.03 1.12
N HIS A 34 -1.38 -11.62 1.28
CA HIS A 34 -0.88 -12.04 2.60
C HIS A 34 -0.02 -10.96 3.25
N ALA A 35 0.84 -10.32 2.47
CA ALA A 35 1.70 -9.24 2.92
C ALA A 35 2.01 -8.27 1.78
N MET A 36 2.39 -7.04 2.13
CA MET A 36 3.06 -6.12 1.22
C MET A 36 4.55 -6.09 1.56
N ALA A 37 5.40 -6.11 0.53
CA ALA A 37 6.84 -6.19 0.70
C ALA A 37 7.50 -4.94 0.13
N GLN A 38 8.55 -4.45 0.78
CA GLN A 38 9.35 -3.39 0.18
C GLN A 38 10.18 -3.94 -0.98
N ARG A 39 10.26 -3.17 -2.06
CA ARG A 39 11.22 -3.43 -3.12
C ARG A 39 12.61 -3.02 -2.63
N SER A 40 13.26 -3.94 -1.93
CA SER A 40 14.64 -3.82 -1.43
C SER A 40 15.63 -3.78 -2.59
N GLY A 41 15.81 -2.63 -3.25
CA GLY A 41 16.57 -2.59 -4.50
C GLY A 41 17.41 -1.35 -4.80
N ALA A 42 17.38 -0.26 -4.01
CA ALA A 42 18.01 0.98 -4.49
C ALA A 42 18.73 1.88 -3.47
N ASP A 43 18.88 1.52 -2.19
CA ASP A 43 19.44 2.47 -1.22
C ASP A 43 20.60 1.89 -0.39
N ILE A 44 21.73 1.60 -1.06
CA ILE A 44 23.03 1.54 -0.36
C ILE A 44 23.36 2.91 0.29
N LYS A 45 22.66 3.98 -0.14
CA LYS A 45 22.73 5.33 0.47
C LYS A 45 22.04 5.44 1.84
N GLY A 46 21.27 4.42 2.26
CA GLY A 46 20.59 4.37 3.55
C GLY A 46 21.47 4.01 4.75
N LEU A 47 22.72 3.55 4.54
CA LEU A 47 23.61 3.11 5.63
C LEU A 47 24.05 4.25 6.57
N ILE A 48 23.79 5.52 6.22
CA ILE A 48 24.23 6.71 6.96
C ILE A 48 23.08 7.64 7.40
N THR A 49 21.82 7.27 7.21
CA THR A 49 20.70 8.15 7.60
C THR A 49 19.78 7.44 8.60
N PRO A 50 19.65 7.94 9.85
CA PRO A 50 18.74 7.33 10.80
C PRO A 50 17.31 7.62 10.35
N LYS A 51 16.55 6.53 10.15
CA LYS A 51 15.09 6.53 10.34
C LYS A 51 14.31 7.46 9.40
N LYS A 52 14.36 7.21 8.09
CA LYS A 52 13.19 7.50 7.25
C LYS A 52 12.41 6.21 7.08
N THR A 53 11.24 6.19 7.70
CA THR A 53 10.23 5.14 7.62
C THR A 53 10.02 4.76 6.16
N ALA A 54 10.65 3.68 5.75
CA ALA A 54 10.46 3.05 4.46
C ALA A 54 9.08 2.38 4.53
N GLY A 55 8.04 3.12 4.16
CA GLY A 55 6.65 2.72 4.32
C GLY A 55 6.26 1.59 3.37
N LYS A 56 6.06 0.39 3.93
CA LYS A 56 5.01 -0.59 3.56
C LYS A 56 4.93 -1.09 2.10
N GLY A 57 5.98 -0.94 1.29
CA GLY A 57 6.03 -1.59 -0.04
C GLY A 57 5.15 -0.96 -1.11
N VAL A 58 4.77 0.31 -0.88
CA VAL A 58 3.96 1.11 -1.77
C VAL A 58 4.78 2.32 -2.22
N ARG A 59 4.82 2.59 -3.53
CA ARG A 59 5.42 3.80 -4.08
C ARG A 59 4.33 4.54 -4.86
N ILE A 60 4.23 5.84 -4.62
CA ILE A 60 3.20 6.69 -5.22
C ILE A 60 3.89 7.82 -5.94
N GLU A 61 3.45 8.07 -7.17
CA GLU A 61 3.84 9.23 -7.96
C GLU A 61 2.62 10.11 -8.21
N LEU A 62 2.79 11.41 -7.98
CA LEU A 62 1.77 12.42 -8.20
C LEU A 62 2.21 13.30 -9.37
N ASP A 63 1.43 13.32 -10.46
CA ASP A 63 1.65 14.22 -11.59
C ASP A 63 0.36 14.97 -11.91
N SER A 64 0.36 16.29 -11.68
CA SER A 64 -0.71 17.20 -12.14
C SER A 64 -2.16 16.75 -11.80
N GLY A 65 -2.37 16.10 -10.65
CA GLY A 65 -3.68 15.58 -10.22
C GLY A 65 -3.97 14.13 -10.60
N GLN A 66 -3.05 13.47 -11.31
CA GLN A 66 -3.07 12.04 -11.58
C GLN A 66 -2.16 11.30 -10.58
N VAL A 67 -2.66 10.16 -10.09
CA VAL A 67 -1.93 9.29 -9.16
C VAL A 67 -1.50 8.02 -9.90
N ARG A 68 -0.22 7.67 -9.83
CA ARG A 68 0.28 6.35 -10.19
C ARG A 68 0.75 5.63 -8.93
N VAL A 69 0.37 4.35 -8.81
CA VAL A 69 0.65 3.54 -7.63
C VAL A 69 1.41 2.29 -8.05
N ASP A 70 2.58 2.10 -7.46
CA ASP A 70 3.37 0.86 -7.53
C ASP A 70 3.18 0.08 -6.24
N LEU A 71 2.67 -1.14 -6.34
CA LEU A 71 2.42 -2.06 -5.23
C LEU A 71 3.29 -3.28 -5.34
N THR A 72 3.90 -3.68 -4.24
CA THR A 72 4.62 -4.95 -4.17
C THR A 72 3.99 -5.86 -3.12
N ILE A 73 3.48 -7.02 -3.57
CA ILE A 73 2.69 -7.93 -2.74
C ILE A 73 3.29 -9.34 -2.69
N VAL A 74 2.93 -10.04 -1.61
CA VAL A 74 3.07 -11.48 -1.44
C VAL A 74 1.68 -12.08 -1.38
N VAL A 75 1.41 -13.05 -2.24
CA VAL A 75 0.09 -13.68 -2.36
C VAL A 75 0.02 -14.96 -1.51
N GLY A 76 -1.17 -15.30 -1.01
CA GLY A 76 -1.38 -16.57 -0.34
C GLY A 76 -1.37 -17.77 -1.30
N MET A 77 -1.04 -18.96 -0.80
CA MET A 77 -1.18 -20.20 -1.57
C MET A 77 -2.64 -20.54 -1.89
N GLY A 78 -2.88 -21.10 -3.08
CA GLY A 78 -4.20 -21.61 -3.49
C GLY A 78 -5.13 -20.59 -4.16
N VAL A 79 -4.65 -19.38 -4.45
CA VAL A 79 -5.42 -18.34 -5.16
C VAL A 79 -4.94 -18.17 -6.59
N LYS A 80 -5.83 -17.74 -7.48
CA LYS A 80 -5.48 -17.35 -8.85
C LYS A 80 -4.89 -15.95 -8.83
N ILE A 81 -3.58 -15.84 -9.08
CA ILE A 81 -2.85 -14.56 -9.06
C ILE A 81 -3.53 -13.48 -9.92
N PRO A 82 -3.96 -13.75 -11.18
CA PRO A 82 -4.60 -12.73 -12.00
C PRO A 82 -5.90 -12.19 -11.40
N ASP A 83 -6.70 -13.07 -10.75
CA ASP A 83 -7.96 -12.68 -10.13
C ASP A 83 -7.72 -11.80 -8.91
N VAL A 84 -6.73 -12.14 -8.07
CA VAL A 84 -6.34 -11.33 -6.91
C VAL A 84 -5.79 -9.98 -7.33
N VAL A 85 -4.92 -9.94 -8.35
CA VAL A 85 -4.35 -8.69 -8.86
C VAL A 85 -5.44 -7.78 -9.44
N ALA A 86 -6.38 -8.33 -10.23
CA ALA A 86 -7.48 -7.54 -10.78
C ALA A 86 -8.37 -6.94 -9.68
N ARG A 87 -8.68 -7.71 -8.63
CA ARG A 87 -9.42 -7.22 -7.46
C ARG A 87 -8.64 -6.16 -6.70
N LEU A 88 -7.33 -6.37 -6.51
CA LEU A 88 -6.45 -5.42 -5.85
C LEU A 88 -6.40 -4.07 -6.58
N GLN A 89 -6.21 -4.09 -7.89
CA GLN A 89 -6.20 -2.89 -8.71
C GLN A 89 -7.52 -2.13 -8.63
N ALA A 90 -8.65 -2.84 -8.73
CA ALA A 90 -9.96 -2.24 -8.60
C ALA A 90 -10.18 -1.61 -7.21
N ASN A 91 -9.84 -2.33 -6.14
CA ASN A 91 -10.02 -1.86 -4.77
C ASN A 91 -9.18 -0.61 -4.49
N VAL A 92 -7.90 -0.64 -4.86
CA VAL A 92 -6.98 0.48 -4.65
C VAL A 92 -7.40 1.72 -5.46
N LYS A 93 -7.80 1.52 -6.71
CA LYS A 93 -8.32 2.60 -7.55
C LYS A 93 -9.54 3.25 -6.92
N GLN A 94 -10.53 2.43 -6.55
CA GLN A 94 -11.76 2.91 -5.95
C GLN A 94 -11.51 3.63 -4.62
N ALA A 95 -10.63 3.09 -3.76
CA ALA A 95 -10.30 3.69 -2.48
C ALA A 95 -9.69 5.09 -2.63
N ILE A 96 -8.73 5.25 -3.55
CA ILE A 96 -8.13 6.58 -3.80
C ILE A 96 -9.19 7.54 -4.37
N GLU A 97 -9.87 7.15 -5.46
CA GLU A 97 -10.86 8.02 -6.11
C GLU A 97 -11.99 8.43 -5.16
N SER A 98 -12.44 7.52 -4.30
CA SER A 98 -13.55 7.77 -3.37
C SER A 98 -13.14 8.56 -2.12
N MET A 99 -11.91 8.39 -1.63
CA MET A 99 -11.45 9.11 -0.42
C MET A 99 -10.85 10.47 -0.73
N THR A 100 -10.16 10.62 -1.86
CA THR A 100 -9.41 11.84 -2.20
C THR A 100 -10.00 12.63 -3.36
N GLY A 101 -10.87 12.03 -4.17
CA GLY A 101 -11.40 12.65 -5.39
C GLY A 101 -10.37 12.79 -6.51
N MET A 102 -9.18 12.19 -6.37
CA MET A 102 -8.11 12.22 -7.38
C MET A 102 -8.30 11.13 -8.42
N THR A 103 -7.85 11.36 -9.65
CA THR A 103 -7.90 10.34 -10.71
C THR A 103 -6.67 9.44 -10.66
N VAL A 104 -6.87 8.12 -10.72
CA VAL A 104 -5.76 7.16 -10.75
C VAL A 104 -5.42 6.82 -12.20
N ALA A 105 -4.20 7.16 -12.62
CA ALA A 105 -3.70 6.87 -13.96
C ALA A 105 -3.36 5.38 -14.15
N GLY A 106 -2.90 4.71 -13.09
CA GLY A 106 -2.57 3.29 -13.14
C GLY A 106 -2.16 2.74 -11.79
N VAL A 107 -2.38 1.44 -11.62
CA VAL A 107 -1.95 0.66 -10.45
C VAL A 107 -1.13 -0.53 -10.96
N ASP A 108 0.17 -0.45 -10.75
CA ASP A 108 1.14 -1.46 -11.13
C ASP A 108 1.40 -2.40 -9.95
N VAL A 109 1.19 -3.70 -10.14
CA VAL A 109 1.30 -4.69 -9.07
C VAL A 109 2.43 -5.67 -9.38
N TYR A 110 3.42 -5.73 -8.48
CA TYR A 110 4.54 -6.63 -8.51
C TYR A 110 4.33 -7.76 -7.49
N VAL A 111 4.27 -9.00 -7.96
CA VAL A 111 4.17 -10.18 -7.09
C VAL A 111 5.58 -10.70 -6.82
N GLN A 112 6.05 -10.57 -5.58
CA GLN A 112 7.41 -11.04 -5.19
C GLN A 112 7.46 -12.54 -4.91
N GLY A 113 6.36 -13.12 -4.43
CA GLY A 113 6.32 -14.52 -4.05
C GLY A 113 4.97 -14.94 -3.50
N MET A 114 4.91 -16.21 -3.11
CA MET A 114 3.75 -16.80 -2.46
C MET A 114 4.10 -17.23 -1.03
N ASP A 115 3.21 -16.93 -0.08
CA ASP A 115 3.38 -17.36 1.30
C ASP A 115 2.98 -18.84 1.44
N THR A 116 3.93 -19.65 1.93
CA THR A 116 3.74 -21.10 2.14
C THR A 116 3.49 -21.46 3.60
N SER A 117 3.19 -20.49 4.48
CA SER A 117 2.98 -20.77 5.92
C SER A 117 1.82 -21.75 6.16
N LYS A 118 0.85 -21.81 5.25
CA LYS A 118 -0.25 -22.80 5.26
C LYS A 118 0.21 -24.26 5.06
N LEU A 119 1.45 -24.50 4.61
CA LEU A 119 2.03 -25.85 4.39
C LEU A 119 3.02 -26.26 5.48
N SER A 120 3.51 -25.33 6.29
CA SER A 120 4.42 -25.62 7.39
C SER A 120 3.67 -25.49 8.71
N GLY A 121 3.46 -26.59 9.42
CA GLY A 121 2.99 -26.59 10.80
C GLY A 121 4.02 -25.99 11.75
N LYS A 122 4.39 -24.72 11.56
CA LYS A 122 5.23 -23.95 12.47
C LYS A 122 4.33 -22.88 13.11
N PRO A 123 4.20 -22.87 14.45
CA PRO A 123 3.37 -21.88 15.12
C PRO A 123 3.85 -20.46 14.79
N PRO A 124 2.93 -19.48 14.73
CA PRO A 124 3.26 -18.11 14.42
C PRO A 124 4.31 -17.61 15.41
N ALA A 125 5.37 -16.98 14.89
CA ALA A 125 6.37 -16.32 15.71
C ALA A 125 5.65 -15.29 16.58
N VAL A 126 5.70 -15.52 17.90
CA VAL A 126 5.27 -14.56 18.91
C VAL A 126 5.97 -13.23 18.64
N GLN A 127 5.17 -12.19 18.40
CA GLN A 127 5.64 -10.81 18.52
C GLN A 127 5.90 -10.65 20.02
N GLU A 128 7.18 -10.56 20.41
CA GLU A 128 7.56 -10.12 21.75
C GLU A 128 7.01 -8.71 21.93
N GLU A 129 5.87 -8.61 22.61
CA GLU A 129 5.47 -7.41 23.32
C GLU A 129 6.57 -7.14 24.34
N GLU A 130 7.48 -6.20 24.03
CA GLU A 130 8.21 -5.51 25.09
C GLU A 130 7.16 -4.74 25.92
N GLU A 131 6.73 -5.35 27.02
CA GLU A 131 6.06 -4.62 28.10
C GLU A 131 6.97 -3.46 28.53
N PRO A 132 6.45 -2.23 28.69
CA PRO A 132 7.25 -1.13 29.23
C PRO A 132 7.66 -1.48 30.66
N PRO A 133 8.93 -1.24 31.06
CA PRO A 133 9.37 -1.52 32.41
C PRO A 133 8.53 -0.73 33.41
N LYS A 134 7.90 -1.46 34.34
CA LYS A 134 7.30 -0.89 35.54
C LYS A 134 8.34 -0.77 36.65
N GLU A 135 8.26 0.36 37.35
CA GLU A 135 8.98 0.84 38.56
C GLU A 135 10.36 1.47 38.36
#